data_AF-A0A9E7BZQ4-F1
#
_entry.id   AF-A0A9E7BZQ4-F1
#
_cell.length_a   1.000
_cell.length_b   1.000
_cell.length_c   1.000
_cell.angle_alpha   90.00
_cell.angle_beta   90.00
_cell.angle_gamma   90.00
#
_symmetry.space_group_name_H-M   'P 1'
#
loop_
_entity.id
_entity.type
_entity.pdbx_description
1 polymer ?
#
loop_
_entity_poly.entity_id
_entity_poly.type
_entity_poly.pdbx_seq_one_letter_code
_entity_poly.pdbx_strand_id
1 'polypeptide(L)'
;MHLKHVAPAVLTAAALTLPAAASAGVANGQIEPATTGPSSSQAPYIVPTQKHVGVTSVLSVGDTVTTPAGAPYRMAGIADGLGAFDNADGTFTLLMNHELPSAAGAVRAHGATGAFVSKWTIAKDDLRVLHGEDLIRRIATWNPATGAYDAPATGIALNRLCSADLAAPTAYYNPTTGLGYDGRLFTNGEESSGGRAFAHAMDGTSYELPALGKTAFENVVANPAAGDSTVVVATDDSTPGQVYVFHGRKRSAGSPVERAGLDQGALYGIKVPGMSDESTGDFVASGRFQLARVGDGDARDMSGTELEAASDAAGVTRFWRPEDASWDPTNPHVLYVTTTASFTAPSRLWKLTFDDPADPAKGGTIEAVLDGTEGQHMLDNLTVDGRGRVLAQEDPGNHPYLAKIRKYFPQQDRLTTVAEHDPARFAPGAPGFLTQDEESSGIVDVRAILGEGWFLGDVQAHYPLSGELVEGGQLFALYVPPAQTFGTAQSR
;
A
#
# COMPACT_ATOMS: atom_id res chain seq x y z
N MET A 1 28.74 -79.48 26.07
CA MET A 1 29.92 -78.72 25.60
C MET A 1 29.76 -78.46 24.11
N HIS A 2 28.99 -77.43 23.73
CA HIS A 2 28.89 -76.90 22.36
C HIS A 2 28.47 -75.43 22.50
N LEU A 3 29.44 -74.52 22.50
CA LEU A 3 29.20 -73.08 22.40
C LEU A 3 28.72 -72.79 20.97
N LYS A 4 27.48 -72.31 20.82
CA LYS A 4 27.06 -71.61 19.61
C LYS A 4 27.33 -70.12 19.81
N HIS A 5 28.26 -69.58 19.04
CA HIS A 5 28.49 -68.15 18.90
C HIS A 5 27.25 -67.50 18.29
N VAL A 6 26.65 -66.56 19.01
CA VAL A 6 25.66 -65.61 18.47
C VAL A 6 26.42 -64.34 18.17
N ALA A 7 26.46 -63.95 16.89
CA ALA A 7 27.05 -62.71 16.41
C ALA A 7 26.26 -61.50 16.93
N PRO A 8 26.91 -60.35 17.20
CA PRO A 8 26.19 -59.14 17.60
C PRO A 8 25.47 -58.57 16.36
N ALA A 9 24.16 -58.36 16.49
CA ALA A 9 23.38 -57.60 15.52
C ALA A 9 23.85 -56.15 15.54
N VAL A 10 24.50 -55.72 14.46
CA VAL A 10 24.81 -54.31 14.21
C VAL A 10 23.49 -53.61 13.92
N LEU A 11 23.00 -52.83 14.88
CA LEU A 11 21.91 -51.90 14.68
C LEU A 11 22.44 -50.73 13.83
N THR A 12 22.26 -50.78 12.51
CA THR A 12 22.46 -49.59 11.68
C THR A 12 21.35 -48.60 12.00
N ALA A 13 21.65 -47.63 12.86
CA ALA A 13 20.87 -46.42 12.98
C ALA A 13 20.91 -45.71 11.62
N ALA A 14 19.88 -45.90 10.81
CA ALA A 14 19.62 -45.03 9.67
C ALA A 14 19.30 -43.66 10.26
N ALA A 15 20.31 -42.78 10.28
CA ALA A 15 20.09 -41.36 10.51
C ALA A 15 19.15 -40.88 9.39
N LEU A 16 17.87 -40.69 9.72
CA LEU A 16 16.98 -39.87 8.91
C LEU A 16 17.56 -38.46 8.98
N THR A 17 18.39 -38.11 8.00
CA THR A 17 18.72 -36.73 7.70
C THR A 17 17.43 -36.09 7.17
N LEU A 18 16.71 -35.38 8.06
CA LEU A 18 15.77 -34.36 7.62
C LEU A 18 16.54 -33.43 6.66
N PRO A 19 16.04 -33.14 5.45
CA PRO A 19 16.64 -32.09 4.65
C PRO A 19 16.56 -30.81 5.48
N ALA A 20 17.71 -30.19 5.75
CA ALA A 20 17.73 -28.82 6.23
C ALA A 20 16.93 -28.01 5.22
N ALA A 21 15.78 -27.47 5.64
CA ALA A 21 15.06 -26.48 4.86
C ALA A 21 16.07 -25.36 4.59
N ALA A 22 16.37 -25.14 3.31
CA ALA A 22 17.17 -24.00 2.91
C ALA A 22 16.45 -22.76 3.41
N SER A 23 17.06 -22.05 4.35
CA SER A 23 16.71 -20.68 4.67
C SER A 23 16.63 -19.92 3.34
N ALA A 24 15.43 -19.42 3.02
CA ALA A 24 15.27 -18.45 1.95
C ALA A 24 16.06 -17.20 2.36
N GLY A 25 17.31 -17.11 1.91
CA GLY A 25 18.19 -16.00 2.27
C GLY A 25 19.65 -16.41 2.38
N VAL A 26 20.37 -16.28 1.27
CA VAL A 26 21.83 -16.13 1.19
C VAL A 26 22.64 -17.40 1.50
N ALA A 27 22.66 -18.35 0.56
CA ALA A 27 23.83 -19.22 0.40
C ALA A 27 24.85 -18.48 -0.50
N ASN A 28 26.08 -18.27 -0.01
CA ASN A 28 27.19 -17.66 -0.76
C ASN A 28 27.00 -16.21 -1.29
N GLY A 29 26.15 -15.39 -0.69
CA GLY A 29 25.98 -14.00 -1.15
C GLY A 29 25.20 -13.87 -2.47
N GLN A 30 24.55 -14.94 -2.93
CA GLN A 30 23.63 -14.90 -4.07
C GLN A 30 22.19 -14.97 -3.56
N ILE A 31 21.36 -14.08 -4.08
CA ILE A 31 19.91 -14.11 -3.85
C ILE A 31 19.33 -14.88 -5.02
N GLU A 32 18.61 -15.96 -4.71
CA GLU A 32 17.89 -16.74 -5.72
C GLU A 32 16.84 -15.84 -6.38
N PRO A 33 16.76 -15.81 -7.73
CA PRO A 33 15.87 -14.90 -8.44
C PRO A 33 14.39 -15.06 -8.04
N ALA A 34 13.93 -16.29 -7.83
CA ALA A 34 12.56 -16.60 -7.45
C ALA A 34 12.53 -17.77 -6.45
N THR A 35 11.90 -17.58 -5.29
CA THR A 35 11.80 -18.59 -4.22
C THR A 35 10.35 -18.75 -3.77
N THR A 36 9.91 -19.98 -3.52
CA THR A 36 8.63 -20.23 -2.83
C THR A 36 8.88 -20.21 -1.33
N GLY A 37 8.28 -19.27 -0.62
CA GLY A 37 8.39 -19.17 0.83
C GLY A 37 7.67 -20.32 1.53
N PRO A 38 7.96 -20.55 2.83
CA PRO A 38 7.49 -21.73 3.56
C PRO A 38 5.97 -21.77 3.80
N SER A 39 5.29 -20.63 3.62
CA SER A 39 3.85 -20.49 3.82
C SER A 39 3.06 -20.35 2.52
N SER A 40 3.72 -20.29 1.36
CA SER A 40 3.05 -20.13 0.06
C SER A 40 2.86 -21.49 -0.63
N SER A 41 1.65 -21.79 -1.11
CA SER A 41 1.39 -22.97 -1.96
C SER A 41 1.77 -22.78 -3.42
N GLN A 42 2.06 -21.54 -3.84
CA GLN A 42 2.41 -21.20 -5.21
C GLN A 42 3.81 -20.58 -5.29
N ALA A 43 4.50 -20.84 -6.40
CA ALA A 43 5.69 -20.10 -6.77
C ALA A 43 5.36 -18.62 -7.06
N PRO A 44 6.35 -17.71 -7.07
CA PRO A 44 6.12 -16.29 -7.31
C PRO A 44 5.29 -16.00 -8.57
N TYR A 45 4.32 -15.11 -8.43
CA TYR A 45 3.54 -14.52 -9.52
C TYR A 45 4.29 -13.37 -10.19
N ILE A 46 5.24 -12.76 -9.47
CA ILE A 46 6.19 -11.79 -9.97
C ILE A 46 7.56 -12.45 -10.19
N VAL A 47 8.22 -12.11 -11.29
CA VAL A 47 9.59 -12.56 -11.62
C VAL A 47 10.53 -11.36 -11.79
N PRO A 48 11.80 -11.47 -11.34
CA PRO A 48 12.76 -10.38 -11.52
C PRO A 48 13.17 -10.22 -12.98
N THR A 49 13.33 -8.98 -13.43
CA THR A 49 13.84 -8.65 -14.78
C THR A 49 15.31 -8.24 -14.77
N GLN A 50 15.90 -8.09 -13.58
CA GLN A 50 17.27 -7.65 -13.38
C GLN A 50 18.08 -8.67 -12.58
N LYS A 51 19.38 -8.74 -12.85
CA LYS A 51 20.31 -9.55 -12.03
C LYS A 51 20.29 -9.04 -10.59
N HIS A 52 20.37 -9.96 -9.64
CA HIS A 52 20.42 -9.71 -8.20
C HIS A 52 19.14 -9.12 -7.59
N VAL A 53 18.08 -8.91 -8.38
CA VAL A 53 16.73 -8.77 -7.84
C VAL A 53 16.21 -10.17 -7.52
N GLY A 54 15.58 -10.32 -6.37
CA GLY A 54 14.98 -11.57 -5.93
C GLY A 54 13.54 -11.40 -5.52
N VAL A 55 12.71 -12.40 -5.77
CA VAL A 55 11.30 -12.43 -5.38
C VAL A 55 11.04 -13.69 -4.56
N THR A 56 10.35 -13.55 -3.43
CA THR A 56 9.89 -14.69 -2.63
C THR A 56 8.38 -14.62 -2.47
N SER A 57 7.64 -15.66 -2.87
CA SER A 57 6.21 -15.73 -2.55
C SER A 57 6.05 -16.05 -1.06
N VAL A 58 5.31 -15.21 -0.33
CA VAL A 58 5.16 -15.35 1.12
C VAL A 58 3.87 -16.10 1.47
N LEU A 59 2.78 -15.74 0.80
CA LEU A 59 1.45 -16.32 1.01
C LEU A 59 0.63 -16.19 -0.28
N SER A 60 -0.13 -17.20 -0.66
CA SER A 60 -1.07 -17.15 -1.79
C SER A 60 -2.52 -17.28 -1.31
N VAL A 61 -3.45 -16.74 -2.09
CA VAL A 61 -4.88 -16.85 -1.76
C VAL A 61 -5.28 -18.31 -1.54
N GLY A 62 -5.96 -18.57 -0.42
CA GLY A 62 -6.36 -19.90 0.02
C GLY A 62 -5.38 -20.59 0.97
N ASP A 63 -4.13 -20.12 1.05
CA ASP A 63 -3.17 -20.63 2.05
C ASP A 63 -3.70 -20.35 3.46
N THR A 64 -3.54 -21.36 4.32
CA THR A 64 -4.15 -21.40 5.64
C THR A 64 -3.08 -21.39 6.73
N VAL A 65 -3.23 -20.46 7.67
CA VAL A 65 -2.50 -20.44 8.94
C VAL A 65 -3.51 -20.51 10.10
N THR A 66 -3.05 -20.24 11.32
CA THR A 66 -3.92 -20.18 12.50
C THR A 66 -4.05 -18.75 13.01
N THR A 67 -5.21 -18.38 13.54
CA THR A 67 -5.32 -17.21 14.42
C THR A 67 -4.48 -17.43 15.68
N PRO A 68 -4.16 -16.37 16.45
CA PRO A 68 -3.54 -16.55 17.77
C PRO A 68 -4.34 -17.45 18.72
N ALA A 69 -5.66 -17.58 18.50
CA ALA A 69 -6.55 -18.46 19.24
C ALA A 69 -6.65 -19.90 18.67
N GLY A 70 -5.92 -20.22 17.60
CA GLY A 70 -5.84 -21.56 17.01
C GLY A 70 -6.92 -21.91 15.97
N ALA A 71 -7.77 -20.97 15.57
CA ALA A 71 -8.75 -21.18 14.50
C ALA A 71 -8.07 -21.07 13.12
N PRO A 72 -8.52 -21.78 12.07
CA PRO A 72 -7.96 -21.60 10.73
C PRO A 72 -8.24 -20.18 10.23
N TYR A 73 -7.26 -19.59 9.53
CA TYR A 73 -7.37 -18.28 8.91
C TYR A 73 -6.68 -18.31 7.54
N ARG A 74 -7.35 -17.79 6.50
CA ARG A 74 -6.90 -17.88 5.11
C ARG A 74 -6.60 -16.52 4.52
N MET A 75 -5.66 -16.47 3.60
CA MET A 75 -5.50 -15.30 2.72
C MET A 75 -6.70 -15.25 1.76
N ALA A 76 -7.44 -14.15 1.79
CA ALA A 76 -8.46 -13.83 0.78
C ALA A 76 -7.82 -13.06 -0.39
N GLY A 77 -8.52 -13.01 -1.52
CA GLY A 77 -8.09 -12.30 -2.72
C GLY A 77 -8.32 -10.80 -2.65
N ILE A 78 -8.05 -10.15 -3.79
CA ILE A 78 -8.14 -8.70 -3.98
C ILE A 78 -7.31 -8.00 -2.88
N ALA A 79 -6.08 -8.49 -2.66
CA ALA A 79 -5.16 -7.90 -1.69
C ALA A 79 -4.61 -6.60 -2.26
N ASP A 80 -4.44 -5.60 -1.40
CA ASP A 80 -4.12 -4.24 -1.83
C ASP A 80 -3.25 -3.56 -0.76
N GLY A 81 -3.27 -2.23 -0.67
CA GLY A 81 -2.66 -1.38 0.36
C GLY A 81 -2.08 -2.10 1.58
N LEU A 82 -0.75 -2.07 1.71
CA LEU A 82 -0.03 -2.73 2.79
C LEU A 82 0.51 -1.73 3.84
N GLY A 83 0.80 -2.25 5.03
CA GLY A 83 1.57 -1.55 6.05
C GLY A 83 2.28 -2.54 6.96
N ALA A 84 3.54 -2.28 7.35
CA ALA A 84 4.30 -3.23 8.16
C ALA A 84 5.03 -2.57 9.34
N PHE A 85 5.15 -3.30 10.45
CA PHE A 85 5.93 -2.85 11.60
C PHE A 85 6.60 -4.02 12.35
N ASP A 86 7.74 -3.71 12.95
CA ASP A 86 8.50 -4.65 13.77
C ASP A 86 7.82 -4.94 15.11
N ASN A 87 7.73 -6.22 15.50
CA ASN A 87 7.21 -6.66 16.80
C ASN A 87 8.30 -6.71 17.89
N ALA A 88 9.57 -6.50 17.53
CA ALA A 88 10.75 -6.55 18.40
C ALA A 88 11.00 -7.90 19.09
N ASP A 89 10.50 -8.99 18.51
CA ASP A 89 10.59 -10.37 19.04
C ASP A 89 11.07 -11.40 18.02
N GLY A 90 11.65 -10.95 16.90
CA GLY A 90 12.04 -11.79 15.77
C GLY A 90 10.94 -11.97 14.72
N THR A 91 9.75 -11.42 14.96
CA THR A 91 8.65 -11.35 14.00
C THR A 91 8.35 -9.90 13.60
N PHE A 92 7.54 -9.73 12.56
CA PHE A 92 6.93 -8.46 12.21
C PHE A 92 5.45 -8.65 11.91
N THR A 93 4.71 -7.57 11.97
CA THR A 93 3.29 -7.53 11.60
C THR A 93 3.14 -6.88 10.24
N LEU A 94 2.38 -7.52 9.35
CA LEU A 94 1.88 -6.96 8.09
C LEU A 94 0.38 -6.72 8.20
N LEU A 95 -0.07 -5.56 7.74
CA LEU A 95 -1.45 -5.16 7.53
C LEU A 95 -1.68 -5.16 6.02
N MET A 96 -2.84 -5.65 5.59
CA MET A 96 -3.17 -5.79 4.18
C MET A 96 -4.65 -5.48 3.99
N ASN A 97 -4.93 -4.48 3.17
CA ASN A 97 -6.27 -4.24 2.68
C ASN A 97 -6.73 -5.41 1.80
N HIS A 98 -8.03 -5.65 1.82
CA HIS A 98 -8.68 -6.47 0.84
C HIS A 98 -9.81 -5.66 0.19
N GLU A 99 -9.65 -5.32 -1.10
CA GLU A 99 -10.45 -4.32 -1.84
C GLU A 99 -11.82 -4.85 -2.29
N LEU A 100 -12.45 -5.68 -1.45
CA LEU A 100 -13.70 -6.37 -1.79
C LEU A 100 -14.88 -5.39 -1.86
N PRO A 101 -15.79 -5.55 -2.84
CA PRO A 101 -17.11 -4.93 -2.78
C PRO A 101 -17.87 -5.34 -1.52
N SER A 102 -18.68 -4.45 -0.95
CA SER A 102 -19.35 -4.62 0.37
C SER A 102 -20.17 -5.92 0.56
N ALA A 103 -20.64 -6.54 -0.52
CA ALA A 103 -21.43 -7.77 -0.49
C ALA A 103 -20.60 -9.05 -0.76
N ALA A 104 -19.31 -8.93 -1.06
CA ALA A 104 -18.44 -10.04 -1.43
C ALA A 104 -17.79 -10.72 -0.21
N GLY A 105 -17.34 -11.96 -0.42
CA GLY A 105 -16.59 -12.72 0.58
C GLY A 105 -17.42 -13.26 1.74
N ALA A 106 -16.74 -13.55 2.84
CA ALA A 106 -17.35 -14.04 4.08
C ALA A 106 -17.55 -12.90 5.08
N VAL A 107 -18.45 -13.11 6.06
CA VAL A 107 -18.58 -12.20 7.19
C VAL A 107 -17.27 -12.17 7.98
N ARG A 108 -16.69 -10.97 8.13
CA ARG A 108 -15.43 -10.73 8.85
C ARG A 108 -15.70 -10.38 10.31
N ALA A 109 -14.63 -10.22 11.09
CA ALA A 109 -14.73 -9.94 12.52
C ALA A 109 -15.46 -8.64 12.89
N HIS A 110 -15.55 -7.68 11.96
CA HIS A 110 -16.35 -6.47 12.14
C HIS A 110 -17.87 -6.73 12.00
N GLY A 111 -18.29 -7.94 11.62
CA GLY A 111 -19.68 -8.38 11.60
C GLY A 111 -20.42 -8.17 10.27
N ALA A 112 -19.73 -7.78 9.20
CA ALA A 112 -20.28 -7.66 7.85
C ALA A 112 -19.38 -8.37 6.82
N THR A 113 -19.90 -8.56 5.61
CA THR A 113 -19.13 -8.93 4.41
C THR A 113 -18.42 -7.70 3.83
N GLY A 114 -17.61 -7.91 2.79
CA GLY A 114 -16.93 -6.84 2.08
C GLY A 114 -15.49 -6.62 2.51
N ALA A 115 -15.00 -5.41 2.26
CA ALA A 115 -13.61 -5.06 2.50
C ALA A 115 -13.22 -5.18 3.98
N PHE A 116 -11.95 -5.50 4.22
CA PHE A 116 -11.40 -5.63 5.55
C PHE A 116 -9.87 -5.51 5.51
N VAL A 117 -9.26 -5.46 6.69
CA VAL A 117 -7.80 -5.47 6.84
C VAL A 117 -7.38 -6.74 7.53
N SER A 118 -6.58 -7.56 6.86
CA SER A 118 -5.93 -8.71 7.48
C SER A 118 -4.64 -8.28 8.20
N LYS A 119 -4.37 -8.91 9.35
CA LYS A 119 -3.16 -8.72 10.17
C LYS A 119 -2.41 -10.03 10.24
N TRP A 120 -1.19 -10.06 9.71
CA TRP A 120 -0.33 -11.23 9.63
C TRP A 120 0.89 -11.08 10.52
N THR A 121 1.20 -12.09 11.34
CA THR A 121 2.46 -12.18 12.07
C THR A 121 3.43 -13.05 11.30
N ILE A 122 4.58 -12.50 10.90
CA ILE A 122 5.53 -13.14 10.00
C ILE A 122 6.92 -13.20 10.64
N ALA A 123 7.57 -14.36 10.57
CA ALA A 123 8.94 -14.53 11.06
C ALA A 123 9.95 -13.81 10.14
N LYS A 124 10.92 -13.10 10.72
CA LYS A 124 11.89 -12.31 9.93
C LYS A 124 12.98 -13.14 9.26
N ASP A 125 13.27 -14.33 9.78
CA ASP A 125 14.38 -15.18 9.37
C ASP A 125 14.10 -15.94 8.08
N ASP A 126 12.86 -16.38 7.86
CA ASP A 126 12.46 -17.19 6.71
C ASP A 126 11.15 -16.76 6.03
N LEU A 127 10.54 -15.65 6.48
CA LEU A 127 9.25 -15.14 6.01
C LEU A 127 8.06 -16.10 6.24
N ARG A 128 8.18 -17.05 7.16
CA ARG A 128 7.07 -17.93 7.54
C ARG A 128 5.97 -17.13 8.22
N VAL A 129 4.76 -17.22 7.67
CA VAL A 129 3.55 -16.66 8.27
C VAL A 129 3.14 -17.56 9.45
N LEU A 130 3.11 -16.97 10.64
CA LEU A 130 2.78 -17.66 11.88
C LEU A 130 1.27 -17.63 12.14
N HIS A 131 0.71 -16.43 12.04
CA HIS A 131 -0.67 -16.15 12.39
C HIS A 131 -1.31 -15.16 11.43
N GLY A 132 -2.63 -15.25 11.30
CA GLY A 132 -3.47 -14.28 10.61
C GLY A 132 -4.74 -14.01 11.40
N GLU A 133 -5.22 -12.77 11.36
CA GLU A 133 -6.50 -12.37 11.95
C GLU A 133 -7.03 -11.08 11.31
N ASP A 134 -8.31 -10.76 11.49
CA ASP A 134 -8.84 -9.45 11.09
C ASP A 134 -8.36 -8.36 12.06
N LEU A 135 -7.84 -7.25 11.53
CA LEU A 135 -7.58 -6.05 12.33
C LEU A 135 -8.91 -5.42 12.75
N ILE A 136 -9.81 -5.19 11.82
CA ILE A 136 -11.05 -4.42 12.05
C ILE A 136 -12.07 -5.26 12.82
N ARG A 137 -12.49 -4.77 13.99
CA ARG A 137 -13.49 -5.43 14.87
C ARG A 137 -14.74 -4.58 15.09
N ARG A 138 -14.61 -3.27 15.08
CA ARG A 138 -15.71 -2.31 15.29
C ARG A 138 -15.37 -0.97 14.66
N ILE A 139 -16.37 -0.23 14.22
CA ILE A 139 -16.20 1.01 13.46
C ILE A 139 -17.01 2.12 14.13
N ALA A 140 -16.39 3.27 14.37
CA ALA A 140 -17.04 4.53 14.71
C ALA A 140 -17.24 5.34 13.43
N THR A 141 -18.50 5.51 13.03
CA THR A 141 -18.91 6.31 11.86
C THR A 141 -19.24 7.74 12.27
N TRP A 142 -19.09 8.67 11.34
CA TRP A 142 -19.50 10.05 11.55
C TRP A 142 -21.02 10.19 11.36
N ASN A 143 -21.69 10.87 12.28
CA ASN A 143 -23.13 11.11 12.22
C ASN A 143 -23.41 12.60 11.96
N PRO A 144 -23.69 12.99 10.69
CA PRO A 144 -23.89 14.40 10.33
C PRO A 144 -25.11 15.03 11.01
N ALA A 145 -26.12 14.24 11.39
CA ALA A 145 -27.30 14.76 12.08
C ALA A 145 -27.01 15.16 13.53
N THR A 146 -26.00 14.57 14.15
CA THR A 146 -25.59 14.90 15.54
C THR A 146 -24.31 15.71 15.61
N GLY A 147 -23.53 15.77 14.53
CA GLY A 147 -22.21 16.42 14.52
C GLY A 147 -21.20 15.73 15.42
N ALA A 148 -21.28 14.40 15.53
CA ALA A 148 -20.42 13.58 16.38
C ALA A 148 -20.23 12.17 15.79
N TYR A 149 -19.23 11.43 16.28
CA TYR A 149 -19.11 10.00 15.99
C TYR A 149 -20.17 9.20 16.73
N ASP A 150 -20.74 8.21 16.05
CA ASP A 150 -21.47 7.14 16.72
C ASP A 150 -20.49 6.28 17.55
N ALA A 151 -21.01 5.65 18.60
CA ALA A 151 -20.21 4.71 19.39
C ALA A 151 -19.74 3.54 18.49
N PRO A 152 -18.49 3.05 18.64
CA PRO A 152 -17.97 1.97 17.80
C PRO A 152 -18.88 0.73 17.80
N ALA A 153 -19.30 0.29 16.61
CA ALA A 153 -20.26 -0.79 16.43
C ALA A 153 -19.76 -1.85 15.43
N THR A 154 -20.35 -3.04 15.53
CA THR A 154 -20.21 -4.13 14.54
C THR A 154 -21.32 -4.05 13.48
N GLY A 155 -21.17 -4.76 12.37
CA GLY A 155 -22.18 -4.87 11.30
C GLY A 155 -22.13 -3.73 10.28
N ILE A 156 -21.12 -2.87 10.35
CA ILE A 156 -20.88 -1.82 9.35
C ILE A 156 -20.03 -2.42 8.24
N ALA A 157 -20.58 -2.46 7.02
CA ALA A 157 -19.86 -2.91 5.84
C ALA A 157 -18.87 -1.85 5.37
N LEU A 158 -17.73 -2.31 4.85
CA LEU A 158 -16.73 -1.52 4.18
C LEU A 158 -16.69 -1.94 2.71
N ASN A 159 -16.39 -0.99 1.83
CA ASN A 159 -16.41 -1.19 0.39
C ASN A 159 -15.09 -0.81 -0.24
N ARG A 160 -14.44 -1.72 -0.96
CA ARG A 160 -13.26 -1.44 -1.78
C ARG A 160 -12.17 -0.63 -1.06
N LEU A 161 -11.62 -1.15 0.05
CA LEU A 161 -10.46 -0.50 0.67
C LEU A 161 -9.25 -0.72 -0.24
N CYS A 162 -8.82 0.31 -0.95
CA CYS A 162 -7.77 0.21 -1.98
C CYS A 162 -6.36 0.27 -1.38
N SER A 163 -5.55 1.26 -1.70
CA SER A 163 -4.23 1.43 -1.11
C SER A 163 -4.29 1.84 0.38
N ALA A 164 -3.13 2.03 1.00
CA ALA A 164 -3.00 2.37 2.40
C ALA A 164 -1.69 3.05 2.79
N ASP A 165 -1.69 3.63 3.99
CA ASP A 165 -0.50 4.12 4.66
C ASP A 165 -0.41 3.60 6.10
N LEU A 166 0.80 3.23 6.49
CA LEU A 166 1.18 3.06 7.89
C LEU A 166 2.30 4.05 8.21
N ALA A 167 1.90 5.30 8.42
CA ALA A 167 2.84 6.39 8.68
C ALA A 167 3.76 6.11 9.88
N ALA A 168 4.92 6.77 9.86
CA ALA A 168 5.77 6.85 11.03
C ALA A 168 4.97 7.40 12.24
N PRO A 169 5.17 6.89 13.48
CA PRO A 169 4.41 7.37 14.64
C PRO A 169 4.48 8.90 14.86
N THR A 170 5.56 9.54 14.39
CA THR A 170 5.74 11.00 14.45
C THR A 170 4.72 11.79 13.64
N ALA A 171 4.08 11.19 12.63
CA ALA A 171 2.98 11.81 11.89
C ALA A 171 1.80 12.15 12.82
N TYR A 172 1.53 11.29 13.81
CA TYR A 172 0.38 11.40 14.71
C TYR A 172 0.75 11.78 16.16
N TYR A 173 2.03 11.75 16.52
CA TYR A 173 2.52 12.11 17.85
C TYR A 173 3.74 13.04 17.80
N ASN A 174 3.70 14.10 18.61
CA ASN A 174 4.83 14.98 18.83
C ASN A 174 5.54 14.61 20.14
N PRO A 175 6.70 13.92 20.09
CA PRO A 175 7.43 13.54 21.31
C PRO A 175 8.02 14.74 22.07
N THR A 176 8.13 15.91 21.43
CA THR A 176 8.66 17.13 22.08
C THR A 176 7.62 17.79 22.98
N THR A 177 6.36 17.84 22.53
CA THR A 177 5.27 18.50 23.28
C THR A 177 4.38 17.52 24.04
N GLY A 178 4.42 16.22 23.69
CA GLY A 178 3.51 15.20 24.21
C GLY A 178 2.10 15.27 23.63
N LEU A 179 1.86 16.12 22.62
CA LEU A 179 0.58 16.19 21.91
C LEU A 179 0.49 15.10 20.85
N GLY A 180 -0.71 14.54 20.65
CA GLY A 180 -0.93 13.51 19.63
C GLY A 180 -1.40 12.17 20.16
N TYR A 181 -1.53 11.22 19.24
CA TYR A 181 -1.80 9.82 19.52
C TYR A 181 -0.50 9.01 19.45
N ASP A 182 0.01 8.61 20.62
CA ASP A 182 1.20 7.76 20.76
C ASP A 182 0.82 6.29 20.51
N GLY A 183 0.58 5.99 19.23
CA GLY A 183 0.19 4.68 18.73
C GLY A 183 0.29 4.65 17.20
N ARG A 184 -0.14 3.54 16.61
CA ARG A 184 -0.17 3.37 15.15
C ARG A 184 -1.60 3.49 14.64
N LEU A 185 -1.76 4.20 13.55
CA LEU A 185 -2.98 4.23 12.75
C LEU A 185 -2.61 3.77 11.34
N PHE A 186 -3.37 2.82 10.82
CA PHE A 186 -3.31 2.39 9.43
C PHE A 186 -4.45 3.07 8.69
N THR A 187 -4.14 3.89 7.68
CA THR A 187 -5.12 4.72 6.98
C THR A 187 -5.32 4.23 5.56
N ASN A 188 -6.57 4.30 5.08
CA ASN A 188 -7.00 3.94 3.74
C ASN A 188 -8.34 4.62 3.44
N GLY A 189 -8.95 4.31 2.30
CA GLY A 189 -10.32 4.72 2.01
C GLY A 189 -11.04 3.79 1.05
N GLU A 190 -12.34 4.01 0.92
CA GLU A 190 -13.19 3.27 -0.02
C GLU A 190 -13.07 3.87 -1.42
N GLU A 191 -12.56 3.09 -2.36
CA GLU A 191 -12.40 3.47 -3.77
C GLU A 191 -13.74 3.30 -4.51
N SER A 192 -14.65 4.22 -4.22
CA SER A 192 -15.95 4.30 -4.86
C SER A 192 -16.50 5.71 -4.79
N SER A 193 -17.39 6.08 -5.71
CA SER A 193 -18.04 7.40 -5.67
C SER A 193 -18.76 7.61 -4.34
N GLY A 194 -18.31 8.62 -3.57
CA GLY A 194 -18.83 8.90 -2.24
C GLY A 194 -18.23 8.02 -1.12
N GLY A 195 -17.11 7.37 -1.38
CA GLY A 195 -16.38 6.53 -0.43
C GLY A 195 -15.90 7.29 0.80
N ARG A 196 -15.65 6.53 1.88
CA ARG A 196 -15.20 7.05 3.18
C ARG A 196 -13.72 6.74 3.39
N ALA A 197 -12.97 7.69 3.94
CA ALA A 197 -11.63 7.42 4.48
C ALA A 197 -11.71 6.89 5.92
N PHE A 198 -10.73 6.08 6.32
CA PHE A 198 -10.65 5.48 7.65
C PHE A 198 -9.25 5.55 8.25
N ALA A 199 -9.21 5.53 9.59
CA ALA A 199 -8.02 5.21 10.37
C ALA A 199 -8.30 4.00 11.27
N HIS A 200 -7.50 2.96 11.13
CA HIS A 200 -7.60 1.72 11.89
C HIS A 200 -6.57 1.71 13.02
N ALA A 201 -7.05 1.72 14.27
CA ALA A 201 -6.19 1.56 15.44
C ALA A 201 -5.87 0.08 15.66
N MET A 202 -4.67 -0.19 16.20
CA MET A 202 -4.18 -1.57 16.43
C MET A 202 -4.99 -2.36 17.46
N ASP A 203 -5.91 -1.72 18.19
CA ASP A 203 -6.86 -2.37 19.10
C ASP A 203 -8.11 -2.92 18.40
N GLY A 204 -8.21 -2.73 17.08
CA GLY A 204 -9.31 -3.17 16.23
C GLY A 204 -10.50 -2.21 16.12
N THR A 205 -10.38 -1.02 16.70
CA THR A 205 -11.32 0.07 16.49
C THR A 205 -10.92 0.89 15.26
N SER A 206 -11.86 1.06 14.33
CA SER A 206 -11.68 1.92 13.17
C SER A 206 -12.52 3.17 13.31
N TYR A 207 -12.03 4.28 12.77
CA TYR A 207 -12.68 5.58 12.82
C TYR A 207 -12.80 6.10 11.39
N GLU A 208 -14.01 6.49 11.00
CA GLU A 208 -14.20 7.27 9.78
C GLU A 208 -13.43 8.60 9.88
N LEU A 209 -12.88 9.10 8.77
CA LEU A 209 -12.18 10.38 8.68
C LEU A 209 -13.03 11.37 7.86
N PRO A 210 -14.15 11.87 8.40
CA PRO A 210 -15.09 12.66 7.62
C PRO A 210 -14.47 13.97 7.15
N ALA A 211 -13.53 14.57 7.90
CA ALA A 211 -12.89 15.83 7.54
C ALA A 211 -12.13 15.82 6.19
N LEU A 212 -11.89 14.64 5.61
CA LEU A 212 -11.34 14.44 4.26
C LEU A 212 -12.40 14.50 3.15
N GLY A 213 -13.69 14.59 3.50
CA GLY A 213 -14.80 14.53 2.57
C GLY A 213 -15.18 13.10 2.19
N LYS A 214 -15.86 12.98 1.05
CA LYS A 214 -16.23 11.71 0.43
C LYS A 214 -15.73 11.70 -0.99
N THR A 215 -14.98 10.69 -1.39
CA THR A 215 -14.54 10.52 -2.77
C THR A 215 -14.14 9.08 -3.06
N ALA A 216 -13.73 8.77 -4.29
CA ALA A 216 -13.10 7.50 -4.63
C ALA A 216 -11.66 7.51 -4.09
N PHE A 217 -11.51 7.19 -2.81
CA PHE A 217 -10.20 7.28 -2.16
C PHE A 217 -9.29 6.16 -2.63
N GLU A 218 -8.20 6.53 -3.31
CA GLU A 218 -7.11 5.59 -3.57
C GLU A 218 -6.25 5.45 -2.30
N ASN A 219 -5.63 6.55 -1.87
CA ASN A 219 -4.71 6.54 -0.75
C ASN A 219 -4.95 7.70 0.23
N VAL A 220 -4.53 7.53 1.49
CA VAL A 220 -4.62 8.51 2.58
C VAL A 220 -3.30 8.49 3.36
N VAL A 221 -2.35 9.33 2.95
CA VAL A 221 -0.95 9.28 3.43
C VAL A 221 -0.56 10.45 4.32
N ALA A 222 -0.09 10.15 5.53
CA ALA A 222 0.27 11.17 6.51
C ALA A 222 1.75 11.56 6.40
N ASN A 223 2.02 12.86 6.46
CA ASN A 223 3.38 13.39 6.45
C ASN A 223 4.15 12.90 7.70
N PRO A 224 5.36 12.32 7.55
CA PRO A 224 6.09 11.73 8.66
C PRO A 224 6.73 12.75 9.62
N ALA A 225 6.72 14.05 9.30
CA ALA A 225 7.32 15.08 10.12
C ALA A 225 6.71 15.13 11.54
N ALA A 226 7.59 15.21 12.54
CA ALA A 226 7.17 15.48 13.90
C ALA A 226 6.73 16.95 14.05
N GLY A 227 5.71 17.18 14.87
CA GLY A 227 5.22 18.53 15.16
C GLY A 227 3.76 18.50 15.60
N ASP A 228 3.24 19.65 16.01
CA ASP A 228 1.84 19.77 16.44
C ASP A 228 0.84 19.76 15.27
N SER A 229 1.29 20.03 14.05
CA SER A 229 0.48 19.90 12.82
C SER A 229 0.42 18.44 12.38
N THR A 230 -0.73 18.03 11.84
CA THR A 230 -0.90 16.77 11.12
C THR A 230 -1.29 17.11 9.69
N VAL A 231 -0.47 16.70 8.72
CA VAL A 231 -0.74 16.90 7.29
C VAL A 231 -0.96 15.55 6.64
N VAL A 232 -2.05 15.42 5.91
CA VAL A 232 -2.43 14.20 5.20
C VAL A 232 -2.71 14.55 3.75
N VAL A 233 -2.22 13.72 2.83
CA VAL A 233 -2.60 13.79 1.42
C VAL A 233 -3.59 12.66 1.16
N ALA A 234 -4.68 12.99 0.47
CA ALA A 234 -5.63 11.99 -0.01
C ALA A 234 -5.77 12.12 -1.52
N THR A 235 -5.80 10.98 -2.21
CA THR A 235 -5.92 10.91 -3.67
C THR A 235 -7.29 10.38 -4.05
N ASP A 236 -7.87 11.01 -5.07
CA ASP A 236 -9.18 10.70 -5.60
C ASP A 236 -9.03 10.05 -6.97
N ASP A 237 -9.19 8.73 -7.03
CA ASP A 237 -9.20 7.99 -8.29
C ASP A 237 -10.55 8.14 -9.01
N SER A 238 -10.81 9.37 -9.44
CA SER A 238 -11.86 9.69 -10.38
C SER A 238 -11.26 10.07 -11.72
N THR A 239 -12.06 9.96 -12.79
CA THR A 239 -11.68 10.45 -14.12
C THR A 239 -12.48 11.70 -14.50
N PRO A 240 -11.91 12.92 -14.38
CA PRO A 240 -10.67 13.22 -13.66
C PRO A 240 -10.91 13.29 -12.13
N GLY A 241 -9.84 13.36 -11.36
CA GLY A 241 -9.88 13.39 -9.89
C GLY A 241 -8.94 14.44 -9.32
N GLN A 242 -8.84 14.58 -8.00
CA GLN A 242 -7.98 15.58 -7.36
C GLN A 242 -7.01 15.01 -6.33
N VAL A 243 -5.97 15.79 -6.05
CA VAL A 243 -5.06 15.55 -4.92
C VAL A 243 -5.43 16.52 -3.81
N TYR A 244 -5.92 15.98 -2.70
CA TYR A 244 -6.34 16.74 -1.53
C TYR A 244 -5.24 16.79 -0.48
N VAL A 245 -5.13 17.91 0.22
CA VAL A 245 -4.22 18.11 1.36
C VAL A 245 -5.04 18.55 2.56
N PHE A 246 -5.11 17.72 3.58
CA PHE A 246 -5.71 18.04 4.85
C PHE A 246 -4.65 18.54 5.83
N HIS A 247 -4.97 19.60 6.56
CA HIS A 247 -4.13 20.17 7.61
C HIS A 247 -4.91 20.28 8.91
N GLY A 248 -4.56 19.44 9.88
CA GLY A 248 -5.13 19.43 11.23
C GLY A 248 -4.09 19.70 12.31
N ARG A 249 -4.55 19.71 13.56
CA ARG A 249 -3.68 19.95 14.74
C ARG A 249 -3.88 18.88 15.80
N LYS A 250 -2.77 18.32 16.29
CA LYS A 250 -2.73 17.32 17.35
C LYS A 250 -3.30 17.88 18.66
N ARG A 251 -3.90 16.98 19.46
CA ARG A 251 -4.56 17.32 20.73
C ARG A 251 -4.06 16.41 21.86
N SER A 252 -4.24 16.86 23.10
CA SER A 252 -3.87 16.09 24.30
C SER A 252 -4.95 15.11 24.77
N ALA A 253 -6.18 15.24 24.27
CA ALA A 253 -7.33 14.44 24.69
C ALA A 253 -8.26 14.17 23.51
N GLY A 254 -9.13 13.16 23.69
CA GLY A 254 -10.03 12.64 22.66
C GLY A 254 -9.70 11.19 22.29
N SER A 255 -10.45 10.68 21.33
CA SER A 255 -10.18 9.44 20.60
C SER A 255 -8.80 9.45 19.92
N PRO A 256 -8.30 8.30 19.44
CA PRO A 256 -7.07 8.24 18.65
C PRO A 256 -7.03 9.24 17.49
N VAL A 257 -8.09 9.37 16.69
CA VAL A 257 -8.12 10.30 15.54
C VAL A 257 -8.21 11.76 15.94
N GLU A 258 -8.94 12.11 17.01
CA GLU A 258 -8.97 13.46 17.55
C GLU A 258 -7.60 13.88 18.10
N ARG A 259 -6.93 12.98 18.82
CA ARG A 259 -5.58 13.22 19.35
C ARG A 259 -4.56 13.34 18.22
N ALA A 260 -4.63 12.45 17.23
CA ALA A 260 -3.79 12.48 16.03
C ALA A 260 -3.99 13.74 15.17
N GLY A 261 -5.03 14.55 15.43
CA GLY A 261 -5.32 15.76 14.67
C GLY A 261 -5.96 15.48 13.31
N LEU A 262 -6.62 14.33 13.14
CA LEU A 262 -7.29 13.91 11.91
C LEU A 262 -8.78 14.30 11.86
N ASP A 263 -9.34 14.77 12.98
CA ASP A 263 -10.76 15.09 13.11
C ASP A 263 -11.08 16.57 12.78
N GLN A 264 -10.19 17.49 13.16
CA GLN A 264 -10.40 18.93 13.00
C GLN A 264 -9.24 19.57 12.24
N GLY A 265 -9.56 20.20 11.11
CA GLY A 265 -8.58 20.81 10.24
C GLY A 265 -9.22 21.50 9.05
N ALA A 266 -8.38 21.87 8.10
CA ALA A 266 -8.80 22.43 6.82
C ALA A 266 -8.44 21.48 5.67
N LEU A 267 -9.38 21.24 4.76
CA LEU A 267 -9.15 20.54 3.50
C LEU A 267 -8.84 21.53 2.38
N TYR A 268 -7.80 21.21 1.62
CA TYR A 268 -7.36 21.93 0.43
C TYR A 268 -7.23 20.97 -0.75
N GLY A 269 -7.28 21.50 -1.97
CA GLY A 269 -6.88 20.79 -3.17
C GLY A 269 -5.63 21.43 -3.79
N ILE A 270 -4.81 20.62 -4.46
CA ILE A 270 -3.65 21.10 -5.22
C ILE A 270 -4.13 21.91 -6.43
N LYS A 271 -3.64 23.14 -6.57
CA LYS A 271 -3.92 24.03 -7.70
C LYS A 271 -2.64 24.42 -8.39
N VAL A 272 -2.49 24.03 -9.65
CA VAL A 272 -1.34 24.35 -10.49
C VAL A 272 -1.73 25.48 -11.45
N PRO A 273 -1.21 26.72 -11.28
CA PRO A 273 -1.51 27.81 -12.20
C PRO A 273 -1.14 27.45 -13.65
N GLY A 274 -2.11 27.60 -14.55
CA GLY A 274 -1.95 27.23 -15.96
C GLY A 274 -2.37 25.80 -16.30
N MET A 275 -2.78 24.99 -15.31
CA MET A 275 -3.28 23.62 -15.51
C MET A 275 -4.55 23.41 -14.67
N SER A 276 -5.71 23.68 -15.25
CA SER A 276 -7.00 23.32 -14.63
C SER A 276 -7.26 21.83 -14.71
N ASP A 277 -6.86 21.21 -15.81
CA ASP A 277 -7.01 19.80 -16.09
C ASP A 277 -5.68 19.28 -16.64
N GLU A 278 -5.22 18.15 -16.12
CA GLU A 278 -4.14 17.39 -16.71
C GLU A 278 -4.54 17.00 -18.14
N SER A 279 -3.61 17.17 -19.08
CA SER A 279 -3.86 16.88 -20.48
C SER A 279 -2.57 16.45 -21.19
N THR A 280 -2.64 16.16 -22.49
CA THR A 280 -1.43 16.01 -23.32
C THR A 280 -0.91 17.35 -23.85
N GLY A 281 -1.79 18.35 -24.04
CA GLY A 281 -1.46 19.58 -24.76
C GLY A 281 -1.05 20.77 -23.88
N ASP A 282 -1.74 20.96 -22.76
CA ASP A 282 -1.57 22.13 -21.87
C ASP A 282 -1.00 21.72 -20.50
N PHE A 283 -0.31 20.58 -20.42
CA PHE A 283 0.24 20.09 -19.16
C PHE A 283 1.43 20.94 -18.70
N VAL A 284 1.45 21.28 -17.42
CA VAL A 284 2.54 22.03 -16.79
C VAL A 284 3.54 21.02 -16.23
N ALA A 285 4.61 20.74 -17.00
CA ALA A 285 5.64 19.77 -16.62
C ALA A 285 6.39 20.13 -15.33
N SER A 286 6.55 21.43 -15.06
CA SER A 286 7.15 21.92 -13.81
C SER A 286 6.67 23.34 -13.52
N GLY A 287 6.48 23.65 -12.24
CA GLY A 287 6.03 24.96 -11.80
C GLY A 287 5.81 25.05 -10.31
N ARG A 288 5.01 26.05 -9.90
CA ARG A 288 4.54 26.16 -8.52
C ARG A 288 3.12 25.62 -8.42
N PHE A 289 2.79 25.03 -7.27
CA PHE A 289 1.41 24.78 -6.90
C PHE A 289 1.01 25.70 -5.73
N GLN A 290 -0.29 25.92 -5.62
CA GLN A 290 -0.95 26.58 -4.51
C GLN A 290 -1.92 25.59 -3.87
N LEU A 291 -2.30 25.84 -2.62
CA LEU A 291 -3.42 25.15 -2.00
C LEU A 291 -4.68 25.98 -2.12
N ALA A 292 -5.67 25.45 -2.81
CA ALA A 292 -7.00 26.03 -2.89
C ALA A 292 -7.87 25.42 -1.79
N ARG A 293 -8.44 26.25 -0.94
CA ARG A 293 -9.32 25.78 0.15
C ARG A 293 -10.63 25.24 -0.46
N VAL A 294 -11.01 24.02 -0.10
CA VAL A 294 -12.19 23.36 -0.67
C VAL A 294 -13.39 23.66 0.21
N GLY A 295 -14.42 24.29 -0.38
CA GLY A 295 -15.54 24.85 0.38
C GLY A 295 -15.07 25.85 1.44
N ASP A 296 -15.63 25.79 2.64
CA ASP A 296 -15.14 26.53 3.81
C ASP A 296 -14.04 25.75 4.55
N GLY A 297 -13.26 24.94 3.82
CA GLY A 297 -12.17 24.09 4.31
C GLY A 297 -12.63 22.96 5.22
N ASP A 298 -13.91 22.71 5.33
CA ASP A 298 -14.47 21.67 6.17
C ASP A 298 -15.36 20.77 5.33
N ALA A 299 -14.86 19.58 5.03
CA ALA A 299 -15.51 18.65 4.11
C ALA A 299 -16.35 17.58 4.81
N ARG A 300 -16.50 17.64 6.14
CA ARG A 300 -17.01 16.51 6.94
C ARG A 300 -18.41 16.00 6.61
N ASP A 301 -19.24 16.89 6.09
CA ASP A 301 -20.62 16.58 5.71
C ASP A 301 -20.84 16.67 4.19
N MET A 302 -19.77 16.83 3.40
CA MET A 302 -19.87 16.90 1.94
C MET A 302 -20.00 15.50 1.34
N SER A 303 -21.02 15.29 0.53
CA SER A 303 -21.06 14.17 -0.43
C SER A 303 -19.97 14.33 -1.50
N GLY A 304 -19.66 13.26 -2.24
CA GLY A 304 -18.66 13.34 -3.31
C GLY A 304 -19.00 14.36 -4.40
N THR A 305 -20.29 14.49 -4.74
CA THR A 305 -20.74 15.52 -5.69
C THR A 305 -20.57 16.94 -5.15
N GLU A 306 -20.80 17.16 -3.86
CA GLU A 306 -20.60 18.48 -3.23
C GLU A 306 -19.12 18.83 -3.11
N LEU A 307 -18.27 17.83 -2.80
CA LEU A 307 -16.82 18.00 -2.75
C LEU A 307 -16.27 18.38 -4.13
N GLU A 308 -16.65 17.65 -5.18
CA GLU A 308 -16.27 17.95 -6.57
C GLU A 308 -16.67 19.39 -6.96
N ALA A 309 -17.92 19.77 -6.70
CA ALA A 309 -18.41 21.11 -7.01
C ALA A 309 -17.65 22.21 -6.25
N ALA A 310 -17.25 21.94 -5.01
CA ALA A 310 -16.46 22.87 -4.20
C ALA A 310 -15.01 22.98 -4.71
N SER A 311 -14.41 21.86 -5.13
CA SER A 311 -13.08 21.81 -5.76
C SER A 311 -13.05 22.59 -7.07
N ASP A 312 -14.06 22.39 -7.91
CA ASP A 312 -14.26 23.12 -9.17
C ASP A 312 -14.38 24.63 -8.95
N ALA A 313 -15.20 25.03 -7.98
CA ALA A 313 -15.38 26.45 -7.65
C ALA A 313 -14.08 27.10 -7.12
N ALA A 314 -13.24 26.34 -6.41
CA ALA A 314 -11.94 26.79 -5.94
C ALA A 314 -10.86 26.78 -7.06
N GLY A 315 -11.16 26.13 -8.20
CA GLY A 315 -10.25 25.92 -9.31
C GLY A 315 -9.07 25.02 -8.93
N VAL A 316 -9.36 23.97 -8.16
CA VAL A 316 -8.43 22.85 -7.91
C VAL A 316 -8.10 22.19 -9.25
N THR A 317 -6.85 21.75 -9.42
CA THR A 317 -6.45 21.05 -10.64
C THR A 317 -7.05 19.65 -10.66
N ARG A 318 -7.68 19.28 -11.78
CA ARG A 318 -8.14 17.92 -12.03
C ARG A 318 -7.01 17.13 -12.70
N PHE A 319 -6.58 16.07 -12.05
CA PHE A 319 -5.53 15.17 -12.48
C PHE A 319 -6.16 13.92 -13.11
N TRP A 320 -5.36 13.20 -13.90
CA TRP A 320 -5.81 11.98 -14.57
C TRP A 320 -5.72 10.76 -13.66
N ARG A 321 -6.77 10.55 -12.86
CA ARG A 321 -6.83 9.43 -11.91
C ARG A 321 -5.63 9.42 -10.97
N PRO A 322 -5.54 10.38 -10.03
CA PRO A 322 -4.58 10.32 -8.93
C PRO A 322 -4.65 8.97 -8.22
N GLU A 323 -3.58 8.20 -8.35
CA GLU A 323 -3.47 6.93 -7.64
C GLU A 323 -2.67 7.14 -6.34
N ASP A 324 -1.69 6.28 -6.07
CA ASP A 324 -0.92 6.33 -4.85
C ASP A 324 -0.11 7.61 -4.65
N ALA A 325 0.14 7.89 -3.38
CA ALA A 325 1.07 8.92 -2.96
C ALA A 325 1.99 8.39 -1.86
N SER A 326 3.26 8.82 -1.86
CA SER A 326 4.19 8.49 -0.78
C SER A 326 5.08 9.68 -0.45
N TRP A 327 5.17 9.99 0.83
CA TRP A 327 6.15 10.95 1.36
C TRP A 327 7.56 10.36 1.27
N ASP A 328 8.56 11.19 0.97
CA ASP A 328 9.96 10.79 1.04
C ASP A 328 10.39 10.69 2.51
N PRO A 329 10.75 9.49 3.01
CA PRO A 329 11.15 9.31 4.41
C PRO A 329 12.47 10.04 4.75
N THR A 330 13.24 10.48 3.75
CA THR A 330 14.48 11.23 3.92
C THR A 330 14.28 12.74 3.86
N ASN A 331 13.13 13.21 3.38
CA ASN A 331 12.81 14.62 3.29
C ASN A 331 11.28 14.85 3.38
N PRO A 332 10.75 15.28 4.54
CA PRO A 332 9.31 15.45 4.72
C PRO A 332 8.70 16.58 3.89
N HIS A 333 9.49 17.36 3.16
CA HIS A 333 8.97 18.34 2.20
C HIS A 333 8.54 17.68 0.89
N VAL A 334 9.00 16.46 0.58
CA VAL A 334 8.83 15.83 -0.73
C VAL A 334 7.77 14.74 -0.68
N LEU A 335 6.82 14.83 -1.61
CA LEU A 335 5.78 13.84 -1.86
C LEU A 335 5.87 13.41 -3.32
N TYR A 336 5.70 12.12 -3.57
CA TYR A 336 5.47 11.59 -4.90
C TYR A 336 4.02 11.14 -5.06
N VAL A 337 3.41 11.41 -6.21
CA VAL A 337 2.02 11.01 -6.55
C VAL A 337 1.99 10.47 -7.96
N THR A 338 1.33 9.34 -8.19
CA THR A 338 1.09 8.77 -9.53
C THR A 338 -0.21 9.30 -10.12
N THR A 339 -0.24 9.45 -11.44
CA THR A 339 -1.48 9.55 -12.20
C THR A 339 -1.52 8.40 -13.20
N THR A 340 -2.50 7.50 -13.06
CA THR A 340 -2.56 6.29 -13.88
C THR A 340 -3.05 6.57 -15.30
N ALA A 341 -3.93 7.56 -15.46
CA ALA A 341 -4.54 7.92 -16.74
C ALA A 341 -5.30 6.74 -17.40
N SER A 342 -4.82 6.26 -18.55
CA SER A 342 -5.34 5.06 -19.23
C SER A 342 -4.21 4.39 -19.99
N PHE A 343 -4.41 3.15 -20.44
CA PHE A 343 -3.35 2.37 -21.09
C PHE A 343 -2.69 3.08 -22.29
N THR A 344 -3.46 3.89 -23.01
CA THR A 344 -3.00 4.66 -24.19
C THR A 344 -2.66 6.12 -23.89
N ALA A 345 -2.87 6.58 -22.66
CA ALA A 345 -2.59 7.95 -22.24
C ALA A 345 -1.29 8.01 -21.40
N PRO A 346 -0.62 9.16 -21.35
CA PRO A 346 0.56 9.35 -20.51
C PRO A 346 0.24 9.16 -19.02
N SER A 347 0.76 8.07 -18.43
CA SER A 347 0.80 7.88 -16.97
C SER A 347 2.03 8.56 -16.39
N ARG A 348 1.85 9.34 -15.32
CA ARG A 348 2.89 10.24 -14.81
C ARG A 348 3.24 9.95 -13.35
N LEU A 349 4.46 10.36 -13.00
CA LEU A 349 4.92 10.45 -11.62
C LEU A 349 5.20 11.92 -11.32
N TRP A 350 4.42 12.48 -10.41
CA TRP A 350 4.54 13.85 -9.95
C TRP A 350 5.35 13.92 -8.66
N LYS A 351 6.31 14.84 -8.62
CA LYS A 351 7.04 15.21 -7.40
C LYS A 351 6.54 16.56 -6.93
N LEU A 352 5.96 16.60 -5.74
CA LEU A 352 5.60 17.83 -5.05
C LEU A 352 6.64 18.11 -3.97
N THR A 353 7.11 19.35 -3.89
CA THR A 353 7.99 19.82 -2.81
C THR A 353 7.33 21.00 -2.12
N PHE A 354 6.86 20.78 -0.89
CA PHE A 354 6.20 21.79 -0.07
C PHE A 354 7.21 22.79 0.47
N ASP A 355 6.89 24.08 0.39
CA ASP A 355 7.73 25.14 0.97
C ASP A 355 7.81 24.99 2.51
N ASP A 356 6.71 24.54 3.14
CA ASP A 356 6.61 24.23 4.56
C ASP A 356 5.59 23.10 4.80
N PRO A 357 6.01 21.87 5.15
CA PRO A 357 5.11 20.76 5.36
C PRO A 357 4.30 20.88 6.66
N ALA A 358 4.65 21.80 7.58
CA ALA A 358 3.86 22.05 8.79
C ALA A 358 2.76 23.11 8.57
N ASP A 359 2.87 23.90 7.50
CA ASP A 359 1.91 24.91 7.02
C ASP A 359 1.78 24.80 5.50
N PRO A 360 1.04 23.78 5.02
CA PRO A 360 1.01 23.43 3.61
C PRO A 360 0.33 24.52 2.76
N ALA A 361 -0.39 25.47 3.38
CA ALA A 361 -0.99 26.62 2.70
C ALA A 361 0.03 27.55 2.01
N LYS A 362 1.32 27.44 2.35
CA LYS A 362 2.40 28.15 1.64
C LYS A 362 2.64 27.61 0.21
N GLY A 363 2.07 26.46 -0.14
CA GLY A 363 2.23 25.83 -1.44
C GLY A 363 3.61 25.23 -1.61
N GLY A 364 4.10 25.21 -2.85
CA GLY A 364 5.39 24.63 -3.16
C GLY A 364 5.66 24.53 -4.65
N THR A 365 6.56 23.62 -5.04
CA THR A 365 6.86 23.30 -6.43
C THR A 365 6.31 21.93 -6.82
N ILE A 366 5.90 21.78 -8.08
CA ILE A 366 5.45 20.52 -8.67
C ILE A 366 6.26 20.24 -9.95
N GLU A 367 6.60 18.99 -10.18
CA GLU A 367 7.33 18.52 -11.36
C GLU A 367 6.83 17.12 -11.78
N ALA A 368 6.52 16.93 -13.07
CA ALA A 368 6.33 15.62 -13.67
C ALA A 368 7.71 14.99 -13.91
N VAL A 369 8.21 14.25 -12.93
CA VAL A 369 9.52 13.58 -13.01
C VAL A 369 9.50 12.35 -13.91
N LEU A 370 8.30 11.80 -14.19
CA LEU A 370 8.01 10.94 -15.33
C LEU A 370 6.79 11.51 -16.03
N ASP A 371 6.90 11.83 -17.33
CA ASP A 371 5.83 12.52 -18.07
C ASP A 371 4.96 11.59 -18.91
N GLY A 372 5.23 10.29 -18.88
CA GLY A 372 4.49 9.26 -19.61
C GLY A 372 5.13 8.86 -20.95
N THR A 373 6.38 9.27 -21.19
CA THR A 373 7.13 8.92 -22.41
C THR A 373 8.17 7.81 -22.20
N GLU A 374 8.40 7.40 -20.95
CA GLU A 374 9.46 6.44 -20.57
C GLU A 374 9.05 4.97 -20.72
N GLY A 375 7.80 4.72 -21.15
CA GLY A 375 7.27 3.40 -21.47
C GLY A 375 6.60 2.68 -20.29
N GLN A 376 6.32 3.38 -19.19
CA GLN A 376 5.36 2.96 -18.17
C GLN A 376 3.93 3.06 -18.69
N HIS A 377 3.07 2.21 -18.16
CA HIS A 377 1.63 2.25 -18.40
C HIS A 377 0.93 2.21 -17.06
N MET A 378 -0.03 3.11 -16.85
CA MET A 378 -0.94 3.07 -15.72
C MET A 378 -0.24 2.80 -14.39
N LEU A 379 0.73 3.67 -14.05
CA LEU A 379 1.34 3.65 -12.72
C LEU A 379 0.24 3.86 -11.70
N ASP A 380 0.22 2.95 -10.75
CA ASP A 380 -0.81 2.82 -9.75
C ASP A 380 -0.16 3.03 -8.38
N ASN A 381 0.20 1.95 -7.71
CA ASN A 381 0.80 1.95 -6.38
C ASN A 381 2.27 2.39 -6.32
N LEU A 382 2.72 3.02 -5.22
CA LEU A 382 4.12 3.46 -5.08
C LEU A 382 4.64 3.56 -3.63
N THR A 383 5.96 3.45 -3.48
CA THR A 383 6.66 3.79 -2.23
C THR A 383 8.00 4.48 -2.46
N VAL A 384 8.42 5.31 -1.51
CA VAL A 384 9.74 5.95 -1.52
C VAL A 384 10.68 5.24 -0.56
N ASP A 385 11.80 4.76 -1.09
CA ASP A 385 12.85 4.17 -0.26
C ASP A 385 13.72 5.22 0.44
N GLY A 386 14.60 4.77 1.33
CA GLY A 386 15.32 5.57 2.33
C GLY A 386 16.56 6.22 1.74
N ARG A 387 16.62 6.21 0.41
CA ARG A 387 17.56 6.93 -0.43
C ARG A 387 16.82 7.86 -1.39
N GLY A 388 15.52 8.10 -1.17
CA GLY A 388 14.67 8.96 -1.99
C GLY A 388 14.40 8.38 -3.37
N ARG A 389 14.42 7.05 -3.55
CA ARG A 389 14.10 6.40 -4.85
C ARG A 389 12.68 5.86 -4.80
N VAL A 390 11.96 5.97 -5.91
CA VAL A 390 10.57 5.53 -5.99
C VAL A 390 10.54 4.11 -6.56
N LEU A 391 9.83 3.20 -5.91
CA LEU A 391 9.32 2.00 -6.56
C LEU A 391 7.84 2.24 -6.85
N ALA A 392 7.41 1.91 -8.06
CA ALA A 392 6.03 2.05 -8.51
C ALA A 392 5.58 0.77 -9.21
N GLN A 393 4.31 0.46 -9.08
CA GLN A 393 3.64 -0.68 -9.69
C GLN A 393 2.72 -0.19 -10.80
N GLU A 394 2.46 -1.05 -11.79
CA GLU A 394 1.52 -0.77 -12.88
C GLU A 394 0.24 -1.57 -12.64
N ASP A 395 -0.91 -0.95 -12.84
CA ASP A 395 -2.21 -1.60 -13.05
C ASP A 395 -2.68 -1.31 -14.48
N PRO A 396 -2.37 -2.18 -15.46
CA PRO A 396 -2.85 -2.00 -16.82
C PRO A 396 -4.33 -2.37 -16.98
N GLY A 397 -5.00 -2.90 -15.96
CA GLY A 397 -6.27 -3.61 -16.09
C GLY A 397 -6.22 -4.73 -17.14
N ASN A 398 -7.37 -5.04 -17.74
CA ASN A 398 -7.54 -6.17 -18.66
C ASN A 398 -6.94 -5.94 -20.07
N HIS A 399 -5.62 -5.79 -20.12
CA HIS A 399 -4.84 -5.62 -21.35
C HIS A 399 -3.80 -6.74 -21.50
N PRO A 400 -3.49 -7.20 -22.74
CA PRO A 400 -2.49 -8.24 -22.98
C PRO A 400 -1.06 -7.67 -22.82
N TYR A 401 -0.73 -7.23 -21.61
CA TYR A 401 0.49 -6.55 -21.22
C TYR A 401 0.85 -6.98 -19.81
N LEU A 402 2.07 -7.50 -19.61
CA LEU A 402 2.53 -7.90 -18.29
C LEU A 402 2.85 -6.66 -17.47
N ALA A 403 2.10 -6.45 -16.39
CA ALA A 403 2.31 -5.33 -15.47
C ALA A 403 3.69 -5.42 -14.79
N LYS A 404 4.32 -4.26 -14.58
CA LYS A 404 5.73 -4.16 -14.15
C LYS A 404 5.87 -3.43 -12.82
N ILE A 405 6.90 -3.83 -12.07
CA ILE A 405 7.43 -3.04 -10.96
C ILE A 405 8.60 -2.21 -11.49
N ARG A 406 8.44 -0.89 -11.43
CA ARG A 406 9.39 0.12 -11.90
C ARG A 406 10.14 0.72 -10.72
N LYS A 407 11.40 1.09 -10.92
CA LYS A 407 12.22 1.85 -9.98
C LYS A 407 12.74 3.11 -10.63
N TYR A 408 12.34 4.26 -10.09
CA TYR A 408 12.82 5.58 -10.50
C TYR A 408 13.96 6.06 -9.59
N PHE A 409 15.00 6.63 -10.21
CA PHE A 409 16.16 7.18 -9.56
C PHE A 409 16.21 8.70 -9.78
N PRO A 410 15.66 9.53 -8.87
CA PRO A 410 15.53 10.97 -9.11
C PRO A 410 16.85 11.69 -9.42
N GLN A 411 17.94 11.29 -8.75
CA GLN A 411 19.27 11.89 -8.98
C GLN A 411 19.85 11.61 -10.38
N GLN A 412 19.36 10.57 -11.06
CA GLN A 412 19.83 10.14 -12.37
C GLN A 412 18.82 10.39 -13.48
N ASP A 413 17.61 10.85 -13.12
CA ASP A 413 16.44 10.89 -13.98
C ASP A 413 16.26 9.61 -14.81
N ARG A 414 16.24 8.47 -14.12
CA ARG A 414 16.25 7.14 -14.77
C ARG A 414 15.17 6.23 -14.20
N LEU A 415 14.33 5.68 -15.08
CA LEU A 415 13.37 4.62 -14.78
C LEU A 415 13.93 3.25 -15.16
N THR A 416 13.65 2.22 -14.39
CA THR A 416 14.08 0.85 -14.69
C THR A 416 13.07 -0.16 -14.21
N THR A 417 12.72 -1.12 -15.06
CA THR A 417 11.95 -2.30 -14.64
C THR A 417 12.83 -3.20 -13.78
N VAL A 418 12.34 -3.54 -12.59
CA VAL A 418 13.04 -4.45 -11.65
C VAL A 418 12.39 -5.82 -11.59
N ALA A 419 11.08 -5.89 -11.80
CA ALA A 419 10.31 -7.13 -11.85
C ALA A 419 9.06 -6.95 -12.74
N GLU A 420 8.45 -8.05 -13.14
CA GLU A 420 7.21 -8.09 -13.92
C GLU A 420 6.39 -9.34 -13.56
N HIS A 421 5.12 -9.36 -13.92
CA HIS A 421 4.28 -10.57 -13.78
C HIS A 421 4.83 -11.73 -14.61
N ASP A 422 4.75 -12.94 -14.06
CA ASP A 422 5.28 -14.15 -14.68
C ASP A 422 4.55 -14.45 -16.01
N PRO A 423 5.24 -14.37 -17.17
CA PRO A 423 4.61 -14.66 -18.46
C PRO A 423 4.02 -16.07 -18.53
N ALA A 424 4.51 -17.05 -17.76
CA ALA A 424 3.95 -18.39 -17.77
C ALA A 424 2.54 -18.49 -17.16
N ARG A 425 2.14 -17.46 -16.39
CA ARG A 425 0.85 -17.35 -15.70
C ARG A 425 -0.03 -16.24 -16.27
N PHE A 426 0.57 -15.18 -16.80
CA PHE A 426 -0.17 -13.96 -17.14
C PHE A 426 -0.13 -13.59 -18.64
N ALA A 427 0.71 -14.24 -19.45
CA ALA A 427 0.65 -14.05 -20.90
C ALA A 427 -0.46 -14.92 -21.53
N PRO A 428 -1.40 -14.33 -22.30
CA PRO A 428 -2.44 -15.09 -23.00
C PRO A 428 -1.88 -16.25 -23.84
N GLY A 429 -2.41 -17.46 -23.61
CA GLY A 429 -2.01 -18.68 -24.30
C GLY A 429 -0.85 -19.44 -23.65
N ALA A 430 -0.30 -18.97 -22.54
CA ALA A 430 0.66 -19.75 -21.74
C ALA A 430 -0.01 -21.02 -21.17
N PRO A 431 0.71 -22.16 -21.04
CA PRO A 431 0.13 -23.39 -20.50
C PRO A 431 -0.41 -23.28 -19.06
N GLY A 432 0.17 -22.36 -18.26
CA GLY A 432 -0.23 -22.07 -16.89
C GLY A 432 -1.07 -20.79 -16.75
N PHE A 433 -1.66 -20.31 -17.85
CA PHE A 433 -2.41 -19.05 -17.88
C PHE A 433 -3.53 -19.03 -16.83
N LEU A 434 -3.51 -18.01 -15.98
CA LEU A 434 -4.50 -17.73 -14.94
C LEU A 434 -5.47 -16.65 -15.41
N THR A 435 -4.93 -15.49 -15.76
CA THR A 435 -5.65 -14.30 -16.24
C THR A 435 -4.67 -13.37 -16.96
N GLN A 436 -5.17 -12.38 -17.69
CA GLN A 436 -4.41 -11.24 -18.24
C GLN A 436 -4.83 -9.91 -17.58
N ASP A 437 -5.64 -10.03 -16.54
CA ASP A 437 -6.19 -8.94 -15.75
C ASP A 437 -5.51 -9.09 -14.39
N GLU A 438 -4.21 -8.75 -14.38
CA GLU A 438 -3.34 -8.84 -13.22
C GLU A 438 -2.68 -7.51 -12.95
N GLU A 439 -2.53 -7.23 -11.66
CA GLU A 439 -1.86 -6.05 -11.16
C GLU A 439 -1.09 -6.39 -9.89
N SER A 440 -0.14 -5.53 -9.54
CA SER A 440 0.54 -5.64 -8.25
C SER A 440 0.28 -4.37 -7.46
N SER A 441 0.01 -4.50 -6.18
CA SER A 441 -0.33 -3.38 -5.31
C SER A 441 0.49 -3.41 -4.01
N GLY A 442 0.27 -2.39 -3.17
CA GLY A 442 0.67 -2.33 -1.78
C GLY A 442 2.18 -2.30 -1.53
N ILE A 443 3.00 -1.81 -2.47
CA ILE A 443 4.45 -1.85 -2.28
C ILE A 443 4.89 -1.02 -1.06
N VAL A 444 5.58 -1.64 -0.10
CA VAL A 444 6.09 -0.95 1.09
C VAL A 444 7.56 -1.25 1.31
N ASP A 445 8.35 -0.20 1.61
CA ASP A 445 9.73 -0.39 2.05
C ASP A 445 9.79 -0.93 3.48
N VAL A 446 10.43 -2.10 3.64
CA VAL A 446 10.58 -2.77 4.94
C VAL A 446 12.03 -2.85 5.37
N ARG A 447 12.85 -1.86 4.99
CA ARG A 447 14.30 -1.86 5.28
C ARG A 447 14.60 -1.99 6.78
N ALA A 448 13.76 -1.38 7.60
CA ALA A 448 13.93 -1.35 9.04
C ALA A 448 13.55 -2.69 9.70
N ILE A 449 12.88 -3.58 8.97
CA ILE A 449 12.37 -4.86 9.44
C ILE A 449 13.26 -6.01 8.94
N LEU A 450 13.49 -6.06 7.62
CA LEU A 450 14.18 -7.16 6.93
C LEU A 450 15.59 -6.79 6.43
N GLY A 451 15.98 -5.52 6.53
CA GLY A 451 17.25 -4.99 6.06
C GLY A 451 17.16 -4.24 4.74
N GLU A 452 18.22 -3.50 4.41
CA GLU A 452 18.30 -2.67 3.20
C GLU A 452 17.95 -3.43 1.92
N GLY A 453 17.08 -2.83 1.09
CA GLY A 453 16.70 -3.36 -0.22
C GLY A 453 15.46 -4.27 -0.22
N TRP A 454 14.90 -4.57 0.94
CA TRP A 454 13.67 -5.35 1.04
C TRP A 454 12.41 -4.50 0.97
N PHE A 455 11.47 -4.97 0.17
CA PHE A 455 10.12 -4.47 -0.01
C PHE A 455 9.14 -5.63 0.17
N LEU A 456 7.92 -5.32 0.58
CA LEU A 456 6.76 -6.21 0.43
C LEU A 456 5.82 -5.61 -0.59
N GLY A 457 5.03 -6.44 -1.25
CA GLY A 457 3.95 -6.06 -2.15
C GLY A 457 3.06 -7.27 -2.38
N ASP A 458 1.94 -7.08 -3.04
CA ASP A 458 1.04 -8.17 -3.39
C ASP A 458 0.59 -8.09 -4.84
N VAL A 459 -0.13 -9.13 -5.25
CA VAL A 459 -0.72 -9.29 -6.58
C VAL A 459 -2.21 -9.49 -6.42
N GLN A 460 -2.98 -8.70 -7.15
CA GLN A 460 -4.35 -9.04 -7.51
C GLN A 460 -4.32 -9.79 -8.83
N ALA A 461 -4.82 -11.03 -8.81
CA ALA A 461 -4.93 -11.81 -10.03
C ALA A 461 -6.41 -12.03 -10.28
N HIS A 462 -7.02 -11.17 -11.10
CA HIS A 462 -8.46 -11.15 -11.34
C HIS A 462 -8.92 -12.40 -12.10
N TYR A 463 -9.20 -13.44 -11.33
CA TYR A 463 -9.95 -14.61 -11.74
C TYR A 463 -10.81 -15.06 -10.54
N PRO A 464 -12.06 -15.45 -10.77
CA PRO A 464 -13.00 -15.69 -9.68
C PRO A 464 -12.66 -16.95 -8.88
N LEU A 465 -12.68 -16.84 -7.56
CA LEU A 465 -12.67 -17.93 -6.58
C LEU A 465 -13.94 -17.88 -5.72
N SER A 466 -14.39 -19.05 -5.25
CA SER A 466 -15.64 -19.16 -4.51
C SER A 466 -15.51 -18.74 -3.04
N GLY A 467 -16.58 -18.18 -2.47
CA GLY A 467 -16.74 -18.02 -1.03
C GLY A 467 -15.84 -16.92 -0.45
N GLU A 468 -15.13 -17.23 0.64
CA GLU A 468 -14.25 -16.28 1.34
C GLU A 468 -13.12 -15.73 0.47
N LEU A 469 -12.66 -16.50 -0.52
CA LEU A 469 -11.45 -16.18 -1.28
C LEU A 469 -11.68 -15.08 -2.32
N VAL A 470 -12.86 -15.02 -2.93
CA VAL A 470 -13.29 -14.03 -3.94
C VAL A 470 -12.48 -14.06 -5.25
N GLU A 471 -11.17 -13.83 -5.22
CA GLU A 471 -10.29 -13.82 -6.40
C GLU A 471 -8.89 -14.37 -6.10
N GLY A 472 -8.07 -14.56 -7.13
CA GLY A 472 -6.66 -14.94 -6.99
C GLY A 472 -5.78 -13.83 -6.42
N GLY A 473 -4.58 -14.20 -5.98
CA GLY A 473 -3.59 -13.23 -5.52
C GLY A 473 -2.44 -13.86 -4.73
N GLN A 474 -1.44 -13.03 -4.41
CA GLN A 474 -0.24 -13.47 -3.69
C GLN A 474 0.48 -12.30 -3.00
N LEU A 475 0.83 -12.48 -1.73
CA LEU A 475 1.80 -11.65 -1.04
C LEU A 475 3.21 -12.08 -1.42
N PHE A 476 4.08 -11.14 -1.79
CA PHE A 476 5.47 -11.39 -2.09
C PHE A 476 6.43 -10.46 -1.34
N ALA A 477 7.65 -10.93 -1.15
CA ALA A 477 8.79 -10.12 -0.74
C ALA A 477 9.70 -9.90 -1.93
N LEU A 478 10.06 -8.65 -2.18
CA LEU A 478 10.92 -8.22 -3.26
C LEU A 478 12.23 -7.68 -2.68
N TYR A 479 13.36 -8.27 -3.08
CA TYR A 479 14.66 -7.71 -2.81
C TYR A 479 15.19 -6.96 -4.03
N VAL A 480 15.47 -5.67 -3.86
CA VAL A 480 16.11 -4.81 -4.86
C VAL A 480 17.45 -4.30 -4.30
N PRO A 481 18.60 -4.68 -4.89
CA PRO A 481 19.92 -4.32 -4.38
C PRO A 481 20.08 -2.81 -4.09
N PRO A 482 20.63 -2.44 -2.91
CA PRO A 482 20.77 -1.04 -2.55
C PRO A 482 21.84 -0.28 -3.36
N ALA A 483 22.96 -0.93 -3.71
CA ALA A 483 24.11 -0.35 -4.41
C ALA A 483 24.01 -0.48 -5.95
N GLN A 484 24.34 0.59 -6.69
CA GLN A 484 24.10 0.81 -8.13
C GLN A 484 24.78 -0.22 -9.07
N THR A 485 24.03 -0.80 -10.00
CA THR A 485 23.84 -0.39 -11.42
C THR A 485 22.99 -1.49 -12.06
N PHE A 486 21.75 -1.20 -12.41
CA PHE A 486 21.04 -2.07 -13.35
C PHE A 486 21.72 -1.91 -14.71
N GLY A 487 21.91 -3.02 -15.43
CA GLY A 487 22.54 -3.01 -16.75
C GLY A 487 21.84 -2.00 -17.67
N THR A 488 22.60 -1.40 -18.59
CA THR A 488 22.20 -0.32 -19.50
C THR A 488 20.72 -0.38 -19.91
N ALA A 489 19.91 0.53 -19.36
CA ALA A 489 18.58 0.90 -19.85
C ALA A 489 18.54 2.41 -20.12
N GLN A 490 17.72 2.79 -21.09
CA GLN A 490 17.73 4.07 -21.80
C GLN A 490 17.81 5.28 -20.85
N SER A 491 18.85 6.09 -21.03
CA SER A 491 18.81 7.47 -20.60
C SER A 491 17.82 8.22 -21.50
N ARG A 492 17.13 9.22 -20.95
CA ARG A 492 16.58 10.31 -21.77
C ARG A 492 17.66 10.92 -22.67
#